data_AF-A0A8I0FAU4-F1
#
_entry.id   AF-A0A8I0FAU4-F1
#
_cell.length_a   1.000
_cell.length_b   1.000
_cell.length_c   1.000
_cell.angle_alpha   90.00
_cell.angle_beta   90.00
_cell.angle_gamma   90.00
#
_symmetry.space_group_name_H-M   'P 1'
#
loop_
_entity.id
_entity.type
_entity.pdbx_description
1 polymer ?
#
loop_
_entity_poly.entity_id
_entity_poly.type
_entity_poly.pdbx_seq_one_letter_code
_entity_poly.pdbx_strand_id
1 'polypeptide(L)'
;DALEQIYTKLKALEKTGELKRKQQEAVSRAMNSAKNPKPVENISTVTVKKVRLFDPTMHLSNDIKTDEGVVVARAGTSVNPLDTVTMTKTLVLFKGSDPEQVQAVKKLTELYKNRITPILVDGSWFDLTRAWKRQVYFDQYGYISKRLQITSVPSIVRQNGKMLEISEVPAKELVK
;
A
#
# COMPACT_ATOMS: atom_id res chain seq x y z
N ASP A 1 -20.13 6.25 -34.14
CA ASP A 1 -20.47 5.00 -33.46
C ASP A 1 -19.19 4.28 -33.00
N ALA A 2 -18.74 4.57 -31.77
CA ALA A 2 -17.53 3.95 -31.21
C ALA A 2 -17.85 2.61 -30.51
N LEU A 3 -19.10 2.44 -30.07
CA LEU A 3 -19.57 1.24 -29.39
C LEU A 3 -19.79 0.10 -30.39
N GLU A 4 -20.36 0.36 -31.57
CA GLU A 4 -20.47 -0.68 -32.61
C GLU A 4 -19.10 -1.15 -33.11
N GLN A 5 -18.12 -0.25 -33.20
CA GLN A 5 -16.76 -0.61 -33.59
C GLN A 5 -16.08 -1.49 -32.52
N ILE A 6 -16.27 -1.17 -31.23
CA ILE A 6 -15.80 -2.00 -30.11
C ILE A 6 -16.49 -3.37 -30.13
N TYR A 7 -17.80 -3.42 -30.37
CA TYR A 7 -18.58 -4.67 -30.44
C TYR A 7 -18.18 -5.56 -31.62
N THR A 8 -17.98 -4.96 -32.79
CA THR A 8 -17.56 -5.68 -34.01
C THR A 8 -16.16 -6.27 -33.83
N LYS A 9 -15.26 -5.51 -33.21
CA LYS A 9 -13.91 -5.95 -32.86
C LYS A 9 -13.93 -7.06 -31.80
N LEU A 10 -14.81 -6.96 -30.79
CA LEU A 10 -14.98 -8.02 -29.78
C LEU A 10 -15.48 -9.33 -30.39
N LYS A 11 -16.52 -9.30 -31.24
CA LYS A 11 -17.06 -10.49 -31.91
C LYS A 11 -16.06 -11.15 -32.85
N ALA A 12 -15.25 -10.34 -33.56
CA ALA A 12 -14.17 -10.87 -34.40
C ALA A 12 -13.10 -11.59 -33.57
N LEU A 13 -12.69 -11.01 -32.43
CA LEU A 13 -11.72 -11.61 -31.50
C LEU A 13 -12.26 -12.86 -30.79
N GLU A 14 -13.57 -12.94 -30.56
CA GLU A 14 -14.23 -14.10 -29.96
C GLU A 14 -14.25 -15.29 -30.93
N LYS A 15 -14.61 -15.05 -32.20
CA LYS A 15 -14.62 -16.08 -33.26
C LYS A 15 -13.24 -16.67 -33.55
N THR A 16 -12.17 -15.90 -33.38
CA THR A 16 -10.79 -16.36 -33.59
C THR A 16 -10.17 -17.01 -32.36
N GLY A 17 -10.85 -17.02 -31.21
CA GLY A 17 -10.30 -17.46 -29.93
C GLY A 17 -9.26 -16.50 -29.32
N GLU A 18 -8.93 -15.41 -30.02
CA GLU A 18 -7.96 -14.42 -29.56
C GLU A 18 -8.44 -13.68 -28.31
N LEU A 19 -9.75 -13.49 -28.13
CA LEU A 19 -10.32 -12.91 -26.92
C LEU A 19 -9.97 -13.76 -25.68
N LYS A 20 -10.16 -15.08 -25.80
CA LYS A 20 -9.84 -16.04 -24.73
C LYS A 20 -8.34 -16.08 -24.46
N ARG A 21 -7.49 -16.08 -25.49
CA ARG A 21 -6.03 -15.97 -25.35
C ARG A 21 -5.62 -14.68 -24.64
N LYS A 22 -6.14 -13.53 -25.06
CA LYS A 22 -5.86 -12.22 -24.44
C LYS A 22 -6.32 -12.17 -22.99
N GLN A 23 -7.46 -12.79 -22.67
CA GLN A 23 -7.93 -12.92 -21.29
C GLN A 23 -6.99 -13.79 -20.46
N GLN A 24 -6.57 -14.95 -20.96
CA GLN A 24 -5.60 -15.82 -20.28
C GLN A 24 -4.26 -15.13 -20.06
N GLU A 25 -3.77 -14.38 -21.06
CA GLU A 25 -2.57 -13.55 -20.93
C GLU A 25 -2.74 -12.43 -19.90
N ALA A 26 -3.88 -11.75 -19.87
CA ALA A 26 -4.17 -10.72 -18.89
C ALA A 26 -4.19 -11.30 -17.47
N VAL A 27 -4.84 -12.45 -17.26
CA VAL A 27 -4.86 -13.17 -15.98
C VAL A 27 -3.45 -13.60 -15.58
N SER A 28 -2.69 -14.19 -16.51
CA SER A 28 -1.30 -14.61 -16.26
C SER A 28 -0.41 -13.44 -15.88
N ARG A 29 -0.49 -12.32 -16.60
CA ARG A 29 0.23 -11.08 -16.27
C ARG A 29 -0.17 -10.54 -14.90
N ALA A 30 -1.47 -10.46 -14.61
CA ALA A 30 -1.96 -9.98 -13.31
C ALA A 30 -1.46 -10.86 -12.15
N MET A 31 -1.52 -12.19 -12.32
CA MET A 31 -0.99 -13.14 -11.35
C MET A 31 0.52 -13.02 -11.18
N ASN A 32 1.26 -12.85 -12.28
CA ASN A 32 2.70 -12.65 -12.22
C ASN A 32 3.05 -11.34 -11.50
N SER A 33 2.36 -10.23 -11.79
CA SER A 33 2.56 -8.96 -11.09
C SER A 33 2.18 -9.03 -9.61
N ALA A 34 1.18 -9.83 -9.24
CA ALA A 34 0.80 -10.06 -7.85
C ALA A 34 1.85 -10.87 -7.07
N LYS A 35 2.43 -11.90 -7.71
CA LYS A 35 3.46 -12.75 -7.11
C LYS A 35 4.84 -12.12 -7.12
N ASN A 36 5.14 -11.32 -8.13
CA ASN A 36 6.44 -10.70 -8.38
C ASN A 36 6.30 -9.18 -8.55
N PRO A 37 5.81 -8.46 -7.52
CA PRO A 37 5.75 -7.01 -7.58
C PRO A 37 7.18 -6.44 -7.60
N LYS A 38 7.35 -5.31 -8.29
CA LYS A 38 8.64 -4.60 -8.29
C LYS A 38 8.90 -4.06 -6.88
N PRO A 39 10.08 -4.33 -6.28
CA PRO A 39 10.45 -3.74 -5.00
C PRO A 39 10.40 -2.21 -5.04
N VAL A 40 10.04 -1.61 -3.91
CA VAL A 40 10.16 -0.17 -3.70
C VAL A 40 11.64 0.18 -3.59
N GLU A 41 12.08 1.10 -4.42
CA GLU A 41 13.48 1.55 -4.48
C GLU A 41 13.88 2.32 -3.22
N ASN A 42 15.18 2.31 -2.90
CA ASN A 42 15.79 3.10 -1.83
C ASN A 42 15.27 2.81 -0.40
N ILE A 43 14.78 1.58 -0.16
CA ILE A 43 14.39 1.12 1.18
C ILE A 43 15.46 0.19 1.77
N SER A 44 16.13 0.66 2.82
CA SER A 44 17.14 -0.11 3.56
C SER A 44 16.52 -0.91 4.72
N THR A 45 17.32 -1.77 5.36
CA THR A 45 16.89 -2.50 6.56
C THR A 45 17.30 -1.72 7.81
N VAL A 46 16.39 -1.54 8.76
CA VAL A 46 16.65 -0.82 10.02
C VAL A 46 17.66 -1.60 10.86
N THR A 47 18.75 -0.92 11.22
CA THR A 47 19.79 -1.44 12.14
C THR A 47 19.80 -0.70 13.48
N VAL A 48 19.34 0.55 13.50
CA VAL A 48 19.28 1.42 14.68
C VAL A 48 17.86 1.94 14.83
N LYS A 49 17.33 1.86 16.05
CA LYS A 49 16.00 2.36 16.37
C LYS A 49 15.93 3.88 16.19
N LYS A 50 14.90 4.37 15.51
CA LYS A 50 14.63 5.80 15.34
C LYS A 50 13.14 6.06 15.44
N VAL A 51 12.78 7.16 16.10
CA VAL A 51 11.39 7.63 16.19
C VAL A 51 11.33 9.06 15.72
N ARG A 52 10.34 9.39 14.91
CA ARG A 52 10.05 10.76 14.50
C ARG A 52 8.56 11.01 14.36
N LEU A 53 8.18 12.28 14.51
CA LEU A 53 6.84 12.74 14.18
C LEU A 53 6.80 13.23 12.73
N PHE A 54 5.65 13.07 12.09
CA PHE A 54 5.36 13.52 10.74
C PHE A 54 4.02 14.25 10.76
N ASP A 55 3.99 15.44 10.19
CA ASP A 55 2.77 16.23 10.02
C ASP A 55 2.09 15.82 8.70
N PRO A 56 0.90 15.20 8.72
CA PRO A 56 0.20 14.81 7.51
C PRO A 56 -0.61 15.96 6.89
N THR A 57 -0.52 17.19 7.41
CA THR A 57 -1.16 18.38 6.85
C THR A 57 -0.69 18.59 5.41
N MET A 58 -1.66 18.71 4.51
CA MET A 58 -1.40 18.97 3.09
C MET A 58 -2.10 20.26 2.64
N HIS A 59 -1.49 20.93 1.67
CA HIS A 59 -2.11 22.04 0.98
C HIS A 59 -2.77 21.52 -0.29
N LEU A 60 -4.06 21.80 -0.45
CA LEU A 60 -4.79 21.38 -1.64
C LEU A 60 -4.28 22.16 -2.86
N SER A 61 -3.79 21.46 -3.87
CA SER A 61 -3.31 22.10 -5.11
C SER A 61 -4.46 22.54 -6.03
N ASN A 62 -5.61 21.88 -5.92
CA ASN A 62 -6.79 22.15 -6.73
C ASN A 62 -8.03 22.17 -5.84
N ASP A 63 -9.10 22.83 -6.32
CA ASP A 63 -10.41 22.74 -5.71
C ASP A 63 -10.89 21.28 -5.69
N ILE A 64 -11.40 20.84 -4.55
CA ILE A 64 -12.16 19.59 -4.42
C ILE A 64 -13.62 19.92 -4.69
N LYS A 65 -14.20 19.29 -5.70
CA LYS A 65 -15.61 19.46 -6.08
C LYS A 65 -16.37 18.14 -5.93
N THR A 66 -17.65 18.24 -5.60
CA THR A 66 -18.59 17.12 -5.77
C THR A 66 -18.77 16.83 -7.26
N ASP A 67 -19.38 15.68 -7.58
CA ASP A 67 -19.84 15.31 -8.91
C ASP A 67 -20.83 16.32 -9.52
N GLU A 68 -21.60 17.00 -8.66
CA GLU A 68 -22.50 18.11 -9.02
C GLU A 68 -21.77 19.45 -9.24
N GLY A 69 -20.45 19.51 -9.05
CA GLY A 69 -19.63 20.70 -9.28
C GLY A 69 -19.53 21.67 -8.09
N VAL A 70 -20.10 21.33 -6.94
CA VAL A 70 -20.03 22.14 -5.71
C VAL A 70 -18.64 22.05 -5.10
N VAL A 71 -18.01 23.18 -4.82
CA VAL A 71 -16.68 23.21 -4.19
C VAL A 71 -16.79 22.85 -2.71
N VAL A 72 -16.21 21.71 -2.33
CA VAL A 72 -16.14 21.19 -0.95
C VAL A 72 -14.91 21.72 -0.21
N ALA A 73 -13.81 21.93 -0.93
CA ALA A 73 -12.61 22.57 -0.38
C ALA A 73 -11.87 23.32 -1.49
N ARG A 74 -11.37 24.53 -1.17
CA ARG A 74 -10.67 25.38 -2.13
C ARG A 74 -9.19 25.01 -2.23
N ALA A 75 -8.59 25.19 -3.39
CA ALA A 75 -7.14 25.19 -3.55
C ALA A 75 -6.49 26.17 -2.54
N GLY A 76 -5.32 25.82 -2.05
CA GLY A 76 -4.57 26.56 -1.02
C GLY A 76 -4.99 26.24 0.42
N THR A 77 -6.12 25.56 0.63
CA THR A 77 -6.56 25.17 1.98
C THR A 77 -5.57 24.16 2.58
N SER A 78 -5.09 24.45 3.79
CA SER A 78 -4.36 23.49 4.62
C SER A 78 -5.35 22.53 5.29
N VAL A 79 -5.19 21.24 5.04
CA VAL A 79 -6.05 20.19 5.60
C VAL A 79 -5.19 19.12 6.24
N ASN A 80 -5.43 18.85 7.53
CA ASN A 80 -4.90 17.67 8.20
C ASN A 80 -5.95 16.56 8.17
N PRO A 81 -5.71 15.41 7.49
CA PRO A 81 -6.66 14.31 7.45
C PRO A 81 -7.05 13.77 8.84
N LEU A 82 -6.18 13.94 9.84
CA LEU A 82 -6.40 13.49 11.21
C LEU A 82 -7.35 14.39 12.01
N ASP A 83 -7.74 15.56 11.46
CA ASP A 83 -8.80 16.39 12.04
C ASP A 83 -10.19 15.77 11.84
N THR A 84 -10.37 14.99 10.77
CA THR A 84 -11.67 14.42 10.38
C THR A 84 -11.69 12.89 10.48
N VAL A 85 -10.53 12.23 10.32
CA VAL A 85 -10.43 10.77 10.29
C VAL A 85 -9.41 10.28 11.32
N THR A 86 -9.82 9.36 12.20
CA THR A 86 -8.92 8.70 13.14
C THR A 86 -8.37 7.39 12.54
N MET A 87 -7.07 7.17 12.63
CA MET A 87 -6.43 5.90 12.28
C MET A 87 -6.69 4.85 13.36
N THR A 88 -7.53 3.87 13.04
CA THR A 88 -7.84 2.75 13.94
C THR A 88 -6.83 1.60 13.89
N LYS A 89 -5.98 1.59 12.86
CA LYS A 89 -4.97 0.55 12.63
C LYS A 89 -3.58 1.15 12.49
N THR A 90 -2.60 0.46 13.08
CA THR A 90 -1.18 0.73 12.92
C THR A 90 -0.69 0.12 11.62
N LEU A 91 0.00 0.92 10.80
CA LEU A 91 0.64 0.43 9.58
C LEU A 91 2.02 -0.10 9.93
N VAL A 92 2.40 -1.23 9.34
CA VAL A 92 3.73 -1.82 9.54
C VAL A 92 4.31 -2.15 8.18
N LEU A 93 5.31 -1.36 7.77
CA LEU A 93 6.02 -1.55 6.52
C LEU A 93 7.23 -2.46 6.76
N PHE A 94 7.43 -3.47 5.90
CA PHE A 94 8.51 -4.45 6.04
C PHE A 94 8.89 -5.09 4.70
N LYS A 95 10.09 -5.68 4.64
CA LYS A 95 10.54 -6.49 3.50
C LYS A 95 9.95 -7.89 3.59
N GLY A 96 9.26 -8.32 2.55
CA GLY A 96 8.75 -9.67 2.38
C GLY A 96 9.83 -10.65 1.93
N SER A 97 10.93 -10.13 1.37
CA SER A 97 12.12 -10.92 1.01
C SER A 97 13.00 -11.27 2.22
N ASP A 98 12.81 -10.60 3.37
CA ASP A 98 13.60 -10.76 4.59
C ASP A 98 12.86 -11.65 5.61
N PRO A 99 13.30 -12.91 5.83
CA PRO A 99 12.61 -13.84 6.72
C PRO A 99 12.51 -13.36 8.18
N GLU A 100 13.49 -12.59 8.66
CA GLU A 100 13.48 -12.09 10.03
C GLU A 100 12.37 -11.05 10.23
N GLN A 101 12.23 -10.14 9.27
CA GLN A 101 11.14 -9.16 9.26
C GLN A 101 9.77 -9.83 9.10
N VAL A 102 9.65 -10.79 8.17
CA VAL A 102 8.41 -11.56 7.96
C VAL A 102 7.96 -12.24 9.25
N GLN A 103 8.86 -12.90 9.97
CA GLN A 103 8.54 -13.57 11.23
C GLN A 103 8.15 -12.57 12.33
N ALA A 104 8.88 -11.47 12.47
CA ALA A 104 8.60 -10.46 13.48
C ALA A 104 7.24 -9.79 13.25
N VAL A 105 6.93 -9.38 12.01
CA VAL A 105 5.65 -8.76 11.67
C VAL A 105 4.51 -9.78 11.80
N LYS A 106 4.71 -11.04 11.43
CA LYS A 106 3.70 -12.10 11.64
C LYS A 106 3.30 -12.19 13.11
N LYS A 107 4.27 -12.31 14.03
CA LYS A 107 4.02 -12.36 15.48
C LYS A 107 3.28 -11.10 15.96
N LEU A 108 3.67 -9.92 15.48
CA LEU A 108 2.99 -8.66 15.77
C LEU A 108 1.51 -8.71 15.33
N THR A 109 1.23 -9.25 14.14
CA THR A 109 -0.15 -9.39 13.64
C THR A 109 -0.98 -10.40 14.43
N GLU A 110 -0.36 -11.40 15.06
CA GLU A 110 -1.01 -12.38 15.92
C GLU A 110 -1.34 -11.76 17.30
N LEU A 111 -0.40 -11.01 17.88
CA LEU A 111 -0.57 -10.28 19.15
C LEU A 111 -1.66 -9.21 19.08
N TYR A 112 -1.61 -8.36 18.05
CA TYR A 112 -2.48 -7.19 17.93
C TYR A 112 -3.66 -7.40 16.97
N LYS A 113 -3.78 -8.60 16.37
CA LYS A 113 -4.88 -9.01 15.49
C LYS A 113 -5.18 -7.94 14.44
N ASN A 114 -6.44 -7.52 14.31
CA ASN A 114 -6.92 -6.61 13.27
C ASN A 114 -6.45 -5.15 13.43
N ARG A 115 -5.69 -4.83 14.48
CA ARG A 115 -5.10 -3.50 14.70
C ARG A 115 -3.83 -3.26 13.88
N ILE A 116 -3.26 -4.29 13.26
CA ILE A 116 -2.09 -4.16 12.38
C ILE A 116 -2.48 -4.29 10.91
N THR A 117 -2.00 -3.35 10.10
CA THR A 117 -2.03 -3.43 8.64
C THR A 117 -0.61 -3.71 8.15
N PRO A 118 -0.27 -4.97 7.81
CA PRO A 118 1.04 -5.32 7.26
C PRO A 118 1.14 -4.87 5.80
N ILE A 119 2.21 -4.14 5.47
CA ILE A 119 2.46 -3.56 4.15
C ILE A 119 3.87 -3.96 3.69
N LEU A 120 3.96 -4.61 2.53
CA LEU A 120 5.22 -4.97 1.92
C LEU A 120 5.81 -3.84 1.10
N VAL A 121 7.14 -3.71 1.16
CA VAL A 121 7.92 -2.90 0.22
C VAL A 121 8.63 -3.75 -0.84
N ASP A 122 8.73 -5.07 -0.62
CA ASP A 122 9.26 -6.04 -1.58
C ASP A 122 8.66 -7.44 -1.33
N GLY A 123 8.99 -8.40 -2.20
CA GLY A 123 8.52 -9.78 -2.08
C GLY A 123 7.04 -9.97 -2.47
N SER A 124 6.57 -11.22 -2.37
CA SER A 124 5.25 -11.63 -2.83
C SER A 124 4.16 -11.38 -1.78
N TRP A 125 3.37 -10.32 -1.95
CA TRP A 125 2.20 -10.08 -1.09
C TRP A 125 1.15 -11.18 -1.25
N PHE A 126 1.06 -11.79 -2.43
CA PHE A 126 0.14 -12.89 -2.71
C PHE A 126 0.48 -14.13 -1.87
N ASP A 127 1.76 -14.53 -1.84
CA ASP A 127 2.19 -15.72 -1.10
C ASP A 127 2.06 -15.49 0.41
N LEU A 128 2.42 -14.31 0.92
CA LEU A 128 2.23 -13.98 2.34
C LEU A 128 0.75 -13.90 2.71
N THR A 129 -0.10 -13.31 1.88
CA THR A 129 -1.56 -13.25 2.13
C THR A 129 -2.15 -14.65 2.25
N ARG A 130 -1.74 -15.57 1.36
CA ARG A 130 -2.18 -16.97 1.39
C ARG A 130 -1.64 -17.72 2.61
N ALA A 131 -0.35 -17.57 2.90
CA ALA A 131 0.31 -18.26 4.01
C ALA A 131 -0.24 -17.81 5.37
N TRP A 132 -0.53 -16.52 5.53
CA TRP A 132 -1.03 -15.96 6.79
C TRP A 132 -2.55 -16.04 6.91
N LYS A 133 -3.26 -16.48 5.85
CA LYS A 133 -4.73 -16.45 5.74
C LYS A 133 -5.29 -15.08 6.14
N ARG A 134 -4.60 -14.03 5.73
CA ARG A 134 -4.82 -12.65 6.16
C ARG A 134 -4.35 -11.71 5.07
N GLN A 135 -5.08 -10.62 4.86
CA GLN A 135 -4.68 -9.58 3.92
C GLN A 135 -3.30 -8.99 4.27
N VAL A 136 -2.37 -9.09 3.33
CA VAL A 136 -1.09 -8.37 3.32
C VAL A 136 -1.09 -7.42 2.13
N TYR A 137 -0.80 -6.15 2.37
CA TYR A 137 -0.80 -5.12 1.34
C TYR A 137 0.59 -4.95 0.75
N PHE A 138 0.69 -4.26 -0.37
CA PHE A 138 1.95 -3.89 -1.00
C PHE A 138 1.95 -2.37 -1.23
N ASP A 139 3.06 -1.71 -0.91
CA ASP A 139 3.25 -0.29 -1.15
C ASP A 139 3.57 -0.04 -2.63
N GLN A 140 2.53 -0.15 -3.46
CA GLN A 140 2.65 -0.03 -4.91
C GLN A 140 3.29 1.30 -5.30
N TYR A 141 4.37 1.22 -6.08
CA TYR A 141 5.17 2.37 -6.53
C TYR A 141 5.79 3.22 -5.39
N GLY A 142 5.78 2.71 -4.15
CA GLY A 142 6.29 3.40 -2.97
C GLY A 142 5.44 4.58 -2.52
N TYR A 143 4.12 4.59 -2.80
CA TYR A 143 3.28 5.75 -2.48
C TYR A 143 3.32 6.11 -0.99
N ILE A 144 3.14 5.12 -0.11
CA ILE A 144 3.09 5.33 1.35
C ILE A 144 4.49 5.68 1.87
N SER A 145 5.50 4.89 1.50
CA SER A 145 6.89 5.10 1.92
C SER A 145 7.44 6.45 1.48
N LYS A 146 7.21 6.87 0.22
CA LYS A 146 7.62 8.19 -0.28
C LYS A 146 6.90 9.31 0.47
N ARG A 147 5.57 9.22 0.60
CA ARG A 147 4.77 10.25 1.25
C ARG A 147 5.14 10.43 2.72
N LEU A 148 5.38 9.33 3.42
CA LEU A 148 5.79 9.35 4.82
C LEU A 148 7.30 9.52 5.00
N GLN A 149 8.09 9.59 3.93
CA GLN A 149 9.56 9.70 3.95
C GLN A 149 10.23 8.53 4.70
N ILE A 150 9.70 7.33 4.53
CA ILE A 150 10.27 6.10 5.08
C ILE A 150 11.38 5.63 4.14
N THR A 151 12.60 5.54 4.65
CA THR A 151 13.78 5.05 3.91
C THR A 151 14.33 3.75 4.46
N SER A 152 13.79 3.27 5.58
CA SER A 152 14.23 2.04 6.24
C SER A 152 13.05 1.27 6.82
N VAL A 153 13.09 -0.06 6.74
CA VAL A 153 12.07 -0.94 7.32
C VAL A 153 12.72 -2.06 8.15
N PRO A 154 12.08 -2.59 9.21
CA PRO A 154 10.68 -2.37 9.59
C PRO A 154 10.35 -0.97 10.12
N SER A 155 9.22 -0.43 9.67
CA SER A 155 8.69 0.88 10.08
C SER A 155 7.25 0.75 10.57
N ILE A 156 7.00 1.21 11.80
CA ILE A 156 5.67 1.26 12.42
C ILE A 156 5.13 2.69 12.32
N VAL A 157 3.93 2.85 11.77
CA VAL A 157 3.24 4.14 11.66
C VAL A 157 1.94 4.10 12.46
N ARG A 158 1.81 5.02 13.41
CA ARG A 158 0.61 5.16 14.25
C ARG A 158 0.25 6.63 14.44
N GLN A 159 -1.03 6.90 14.66
CA GLN A 159 -1.48 8.24 15.00
C GLN A 159 -1.01 8.62 16.41
N ASN A 160 -0.51 9.85 16.54
CA ASN A 160 -0.17 10.51 17.80
C ASN A 160 -0.79 11.91 17.79
N GLY A 161 -2.00 12.03 18.34
CA GLY A 161 -2.80 13.26 18.22
C GLY A 161 -3.08 13.60 16.75
N LYS A 162 -2.67 14.81 16.33
CA LYS A 162 -2.78 15.29 14.94
C LYS A 162 -1.53 14.99 14.08
N MET A 163 -0.60 14.21 14.62
CA MET A 163 0.64 13.82 13.96
C MET A 163 0.66 12.31 13.73
N LEU A 164 1.56 11.86 12.86
CA LEU A 164 1.93 10.46 12.75
C LEU A 164 3.27 10.23 13.45
N GLU A 165 3.33 9.26 14.35
CA GLU A 165 4.60 8.75 14.83
C GLU A 165 5.06 7.62 13.91
N ILE A 166 6.29 7.75 13.42
CA ILE A 166 6.98 6.76 12.61
C ILE A 166 8.15 6.23 13.43
N SER A 167 8.07 4.96 13.78
CA SER A 167 9.08 4.22 14.53
C SER A 167 9.77 3.20 13.62
N GLU A 168 11.02 3.46 13.29
CA GLU A 168 11.93 2.50 12.65
C GLU A 168 12.52 1.62 13.73
N VAL A 169 12.26 0.31 13.68
CA VAL A 169 12.66 -0.64 14.72
C VAL A 169 13.30 -1.87 14.09
N PRO A 170 14.50 -2.32 14.55
CA PRO A 170 15.09 -3.56 14.08
C PRO A 170 14.12 -4.75 14.25
N ALA A 171 14.14 -5.70 13.32
CA ALA A 171 13.20 -6.83 13.32
C ALA A 171 13.18 -7.62 14.65
N LYS A 172 14.37 -7.79 15.25
CA LYS A 172 14.58 -8.46 16.55
C LYS A 172 13.93 -7.75 17.75
N GLU A 173 13.56 -6.48 17.60
CA GLU A 173 13.00 -5.64 18.67
C GLU A 173 11.52 -5.31 18.48
N LEU A 174 10.91 -5.71 17.36
CA LEU A 174 9.49 -5.44 17.08
C LEU A 174 8.51 -6.13 18.04
N VAL A 175 8.93 -7.24 18.65
CA VAL A 175 8.07 -8.13 19.45
C VAL A 175 8.71 -8.47 20.79
N LYS A 176 9.59 -7.59 21.29
CA LYS A 176 10.13 -7.72 22.65
C LYS A 176 9.13 -7.21 23.68
#